data_AF-A0A8S2NV62-F1
#
_entry.id   AF-A0A8S2NV62-F1
#
_cell.length_a   1.000
_cell.length_b   1.000
_cell.length_c   1.000
_cell.angle_alpha   90.00
_cell.angle_beta   90.00
_cell.angle_gamma   90.00
#
_symmetry.space_group_name_H-M   'P 1'
#
loop_
_entity.id
_entity.type
_entity.pdbx_description
1 polymer ?
#
loop_
_entity_poly.entity_id
_entity_poly.type
_entity_poly.pdbx_seq_one_letter_code
_entity_poly.pdbx_strand_id
1 'polypeptide(L)'
;PNQIEPIWLNFATEHEQVLRLVTENILLNYGNQFSIYDYRARREHVEYRLSHILLQTLSGDCCPICCQQKTCSKTIAYSCSKLSHCSNTSSSCSNGYFVDVDAVYIFKVALPAPIIKRLHTLMLKPLFTETAESQETAAVVRIETERQRNELLNKARQVLMSALANNELIREKARIKFDSLMLKQLSDSEENVFQKLNIQNIANKLSASFLVEMNHLANLSKTIDINSFVAQFDQSDTTKQTNDLFDFVPAANVFDMTEFLSILEH
;
A
#
# COMPACT_ATOMS: atom_id res chain seq x y z
N PRO A 1 10.28 -13.02 -78.96
CA PRO A 1 9.33 -11.94 -78.57
C PRO A 1 10.11 -10.87 -77.79
N ASN A 2 10.56 -9.82 -78.49
CA ASN A 2 11.61 -8.90 -78.02
C ASN A 2 11.06 -7.67 -77.28
N GLN A 3 9.83 -7.75 -76.77
CA GLN A 3 9.11 -6.63 -76.18
C GLN A 3 8.45 -7.12 -74.90
N ILE A 4 8.84 -6.55 -73.76
CA ILE A 4 8.04 -6.61 -72.54
C ILE A 4 7.11 -5.41 -72.65
N GLU A 5 5.92 -5.64 -73.20
CA GLU A 5 4.87 -4.62 -73.10
C GLU A 5 4.60 -4.40 -71.61
N PRO A 6 4.52 -3.13 -71.16
CA PRO A 6 4.14 -2.86 -69.79
C PRO A 6 2.81 -3.54 -69.50
N ILE A 7 2.75 -4.30 -68.41
CA ILE A 7 1.57 -5.11 -68.06
C ILE A 7 0.29 -4.24 -68.04
N TRP A 8 0.42 -2.94 -67.72
CA TRP A 8 -0.68 -1.98 -67.74
C TRP A 8 -1.36 -1.77 -69.11
N LEU A 9 -0.69 -2.04 -70.25
CA LEU A 9 -1.32 -1.99 -71.58
C LEU A 9 -2.35 -3.09 -71.79
N ASN A 10 -2.17 -4.24 -71.14
CA ASN A 10 -3.10 -5.38 -71.22
C ASN A 10 -4.29 -5.25 -70.26
N PHE A 11 -4.22 -4.32 -69.29
CA PHE A 11 -5.22 -4.16 -68.23
C PHE A 11 -5.70 -2.70 -68.09
N ALA A 12 -5.77 -1.95 -69.19
CA ALA A 12 -6.04 -0.50 -69.17
C ALA A 12 -7.28 -0.08 -68.35
N THR A 13 -8.30 -0.94 -68.21
CA THR A 13 -9.52 -0.69 -67.41
C THR A 13 -9.48 -1.26 -65.99
N GLU A 14 -8.57 -2.19 -65.68
CA GLU A 14 -8.50 -2.92 -64.40
C GLU A 14 -7.19 -2.69 -63.62
N HIS A 15 -6.30 -1.84 -64.16
CA HIS A 15 -4.96 -1.63 -63.62
C HIS A 15 -4.96 -1.20 -62.14
N GLU A 16 -5.88 -0.30 -61.75
CA GLU A 16 -6.02 0.13 -60.36
C GLU A 16 -6.40 -1.03 -59.42
N GLN A 17 -7.31 -1.90 -59.85
CA GLN A 17 -7.75 -3.04 -59.05
C GLN A 17 -6.63 -4.06 -58.86
N VAL A 18 -5.86 -4.34 -59.94
CA VAL A 18 -4.70 -5.22 -59.89
C VAL A 18 -3.65 -4.67 -58.92
N LEU A 19 -3.30 -3.38 -59.03
CA LEU A 19 -2.33 -2.74 -58.14
C LEU A 19 -2.79 -2.78 -56.68
N ARG A 20 -4.08 -2.53 -56.44
CA ARG A 20 -4.66 -2.60 -55.10
C ARG A 20 -4.55 -4.01 -54.52
N LEU A 21 -4.95 -5.04 -55.26
CA LEU A 21 -4.88 -6.42 -54.80
C LEU A 21 -3.43 -6.86 -54.53
N VAL A 22 -2.49 -6.47 -55.40
CA VAL A 22 -1.07 -6.76 -55.22
C VAL A 22 -0.55 -6.07 -53.96
N THR A 23 -0.88 -4.78 -53.78
CA THR A 23 -0.50 -4.00 -52.60
C THR A 23 -1.08 -4.60 -51.32
N GLU A 24 -2.36 -4.96 -51.30
CA GLU A 24 -3.03 -5.61 -50.17
C GLU A 24 -2.34 -6.94 -49.82
N ASN A 25 -2.02 -7.76 -50.81
CA ASN A 25 -1.32 -9.04 -50.59
C ASN A 25 0.09 -8.84 -50.02
N ILE A 26 0.84 -7.84 -50.50
CA ILE A 26 2.16 -7.50 -49.98
C ILE A 26 2.05 -7.05 -48.52
N LEU A 27 1.12 -6.13 -48.24
CA LEU A 27 0.90 -5.64 -46.88
C LEU A 27 0.48 -6.76 -45.91
N LEU A 28 -0.34 -7.72 -46.36
CA LEU A 28 -0.71 -8.88 -45.54
C LEU A 28 0.48 -9.82 -45.28
N ASN A 29 1.26 -10.13 -46.30
CA ASN A 29 2.38 -11.08 -46.19
C ASN A 29 3.53 -10.51 -45.37
N TYR A 30 3.91 -9.26 -45.61
CA TYR A 30 5.04 -8.63 -44.92
C TYR A 30 4.61 -7.96 -43.62
N GLY A 31 3.35 -7.52 -43.51
CA GLY A 31 2.82 -6.91 -42.29
C GLY A 31 2.80 -7.87 -41.10
N ASN A 32 2.61 -9.17 -41.34
CA ASN A 32 2.63 -10.21 -40.31
C ASN A 32 4.02 -10.47 -39.70
N GLN A 33 5.09 -9.93 -40.31
CA GLN A 33 6.46 -10.10 -39.81
C GLN A 33 6.77 -9.14 -38.65
N PHE A 34 5.95 -8.10 -38.46
CA PHE A 34 6.13 -7.10 -37.42
C PHE A 34 5.25 -7.39 -36.21
N SER A 35 5.79 -7.17 -35.02
CA SER A 35 5.01 -7.29 -33.79
C SER A 35 4.06 -6.10 -33.60
N ILE A 36 3.02 -6.27 -32.79
CA ILE A 36 2.13 -5.16 -32.39
C ILE A 36 2.92 -4.00 -31.77
N TYR A 37 4.02 -4.31 -31.07
CA TYR A 37 4.88 -3.31 -30.48
C TYR A 37 5.59 -2.47 -31.55
N ASP A 38 5.99 -3.08 -32.67
CA ASP A 38 6.66 -2.36 -33.77
C ASP A 38 5.73 -1.34 -34.42
N TYR A 39 4.46 -1.71 -34.63
CA TYR A 39 3.45 -0.78 -35.13
C TYR A 39 3.16 0.39 -34.19
N ARG A 40 3.39 0.24 -32.88
CA ARG A 40 3.14 1.28 -31.87
C ARG A 40 4.37 2.14 -31.58
N ALA A 41 5.52 1.52 -31.35
CA ALA A 41 6.73 2.17 -30.86
C ALA A 41 7.73 2.46 -31.99
N ARG A 42 7.75 1.66 -33.06
CA ARG A 42 8.71 1.76 -34.17
C ARG A 42 7.99 1.94 -35.51
N ARG A 43 6.95 2.77 -35.55
CA ARG A 43 6.10 2.97 -36.73
C ARG A 43 6.89 3.37 -37.97
N GLU A 44 7.83 4.29 -37.81
CA GLU A 44 8.71 4.75 -38.90
C GLU A 44 9.52 3.60 -39.52
N HIS A 45 10.02 2.67 -38.68
CA HIS A 45 10.75 1.51 -39.17
C HIS A 45 9.86 0.58 -39.99
N VAL A 46 8.63 0.33 -39.52
CA VAL A 46 7.67 -0.52 -40.22
C VAL A 46 7.28 0.12 -41.56
N GLU A 47 7.02 1.41 -41.56
CA GLU A 47 6.68 2.19 -42.76
C GLU A 47 7.82 2.20 -43.78
N TYR A 48 9.06 2.43 -43.34
CA TYR A 48 10.25 2.35 -44.18
C TYR A 48 10.42 0.96 -44.81
N ARG A 49 10.22 -0.11 -44.04
CA ARG A 49 10.34 -1.48 -44.55
C ARG A 49 9.25 -1.82 -45.56
N LEU A 50 8.00 -1.53 -45.23
CA LEU A 50 6.87 -1.80 -46.12
C LEU A 50 6.94 -0.97 -47.39
N SER A 51 7.33 0.32 -47.30
CA SER A 51 7.53 1.18 -48.46
C SER A 51 8.62 0.63 -49.38
N HIS A 52 9.75 0.19 -48.83
CA HIS A 52 10.83 -0.39 -49.62
C HIS A 52 10.41 -1.66 -50.36
N ILE A 53 9.65 -2.54 -49.71
CA ILE A 53 9.15 -3.78 -50.32
C ILE A 53 8.11 -3.47 -51.40
N LEU A 54 7.20 -2.53 -51.14
CA LEU A 54 6.21 -2.08 -52.13
C LEU A 54 6.89 -1.45 -53.34
N LEU A 55 7.91 -0.62 -53.12
CA LEU A 55 8.73 -0.06 -54.19
C LEU A 55 9.36 -1.18 -55.03
N GLN A 56 10.12 -2.10 -54.41
CA GLN A 56 10.80 -3.18 -55.14
C GLN A 56 9.85 -4.07 -55.96
N THR A 57 8.65 -4.33 -55.43
CA THR A 57 7.67 -5.21 -56.08
C THR A 57 6.83 -4.50 -57.15
N LEU A 58 6.46 -3.23 -56.93
CA LEU A 58 5.64 -2.46 -57.87
C LEU A 58 6.48 -1.79 -58.97
N SER A 59 7.66 -1.26 -58.65
CA SER A 59 8.55 -0.66 -59.64
C SER A 59 9.27 -1.73 -60.46
N GLY A 60 9.70 -2.82 -59.81
CA GLY A 60 10.63 -3.78 -60.39
C GLY A 60 12.03 -3.20 -60.59
N ASP A 61 12.96 -4.05 -61.05
CA ASP A 61 14.37 -3.71 -61.33
C ASP A 61 14.66 -3.62 -62.85
N CYS A 62 13.63 -3.84 -63.65
CA CYS A 62 13.68 -3.87 -65.10
C CYS A 62 13.34 -2.51 -65.70
N CYS A 63 14.14 -2.09 -66.68
CA CYS A 63 13.94 -0.81 -67.35
C CYS A 63 12.71 -0.84 -68.28
N PRO A 64 11.77 0.11 -68.15
CA PRO A 64 10.74 0.31 -69.17
C PRO A 64 11.39 0.77 -70.49
N ILE A 65 10.70 0.54 -71.62
CA ILE A 65 11.22 0.77 -72.99
C ILE A 65 11.78 2.19 -73.18
N CYS A 66 11.20 3.20 -72.51
CA CYS A 66 11.68 4.60 -72.56
C CYS A 66 13.12 4.81 -72.03
N CYS A 67 13.71 3.88 -71.28
CA CYS A 67 15.10 3.99 -70.81
C CYS A 67 16.15 3.71 -71.90
N GLN A 68 15.77 3.16 -73.06
CA GLN A 68 16.72 2.93 -74.16
C GLN A 68 17.14 4.23 -74.86
N GLN A 69 16.34 5.29 -74.73
CA GLN A 69 16.58 6.58 -75.38
C GLN A 69 16.72 7.71 -74.34
N LYS A 70 17.73 7.61 -73.46
CA LYS A 70 18.33 8.71 -72.65
C LYS A 70 17.42 9.65 -71.82
N THR A 71 16.10 9.49 -71.80
CA THR A 71 15.17 10.38 -71.08
C THR A 71 14.05 9.58 -70.44
N CYS A 72 14.39 8.77 -69.44
CA CYS A 72 13.41 8.35 -68.44
C CYS A 72 13.58 9.21 -67.19
N SER A 73 12.44 9.56 -66.60
CA SER A 73 12.28 10.48 -65.48
C SER A 73 13.21 10.16 -64.31
N LYS A 74 13.54 11.21 -63.56
CA LYS A 74 14.56 11.31 -62.48
C LYS A 74 14.37 10.38 -61.26
N THR A 75 13.44 9.43 -61.29
CA THR A 75 13.04 8.63 -60.11
C THR A 75 13.65 7.22 -60.08
N ILE A 76 14.24 6.72 -61.16
CA ILE A 76 14.97 5.44 -61.17
C ILE A 76 16.40 5.64 -60.64
N ALA A 77 16.53 5.92 -59.34
CA ALA A 77 17.82 6.05 -58.66
C ALA A 77 18.46 4.68 -58.33
N TYR A 78 17.72 3.57 -58.47
CA TYR A 78 18.23 2.23 -58.28
C TYR A 78 18.59 1.59 -59.62
N SER A 79 19.73 0.91 -59.63
CA SER A 79 20.38 0.24 -60.77
C SER A 79 19.39 -0.47 -61.69
N CYS A 80 19.02 0.20 -62.77
CA CYS A 80 18.13 -0.40 -63.75
C CYS A 80 18.91 -1.38 -64.64
N SER A 81 18.50 -2.64 -64.64
CA SER A 81 19.14 -3.68 -65.45
C SER A 81 18.70 -3.58 -66.93
N LYS A 82 19.63 -3.81 -67.87
CA LYS A 82 19.31 -3.74 -69.32
C LYS A 82 18.23 -4.79 -69.65
N LEU A 83 17.30 -4.44 -70.54
CA LEU A 83 16.16 -5.28 -70.97
C LEU A 83 16.54 -6.72 -71.36
N SER A 84 17.76 -6.94 -71.86
CA SER A 84 18.31 -8.27 -72.17
C SER A 84 18.44 -9.19 -70.94
N HIS A 85 18.62 -8.63 -69.74
CA HIS A 85 18.66 -9.33 -68.45
C HIS A 85 17.28 -9.47 -67.81
N CYS A 86 16.22 -8.91 -68.40
CA CYS A 86 14.85 -9.07 -67.92
C CYS A 86 14.06 -10.08 -68.75
N SER A 87 14.50 -10.36 -69.97
CA SER A 87 13.87 -11.31 -70.88
C SER A 87 14.29 -12.77 -70.67
N ASN A 88 15.36 -13.03 -69.92
CA ASN A 88 15.85 -14.39 -69.65
C ASN A 88 15.30 -14.89 -68.31
N THR A 89 14.71 -16.09 -68.31
CA THR A 89 14.19 -16.77 -67.11
C THR A 89 15.27 -17.15 -66.09
N SER A 90 16.54 -16.93 -66.41
CA SER A 90 17.71 -17.25 -65.57
C SER A 90 18.35 -16.03 -64.90
N SER A 91 17.85 -14.82 -65.15
CA SER A 91 18.38 -13.59 -64.57
C SER A 91 17.53 -13.12 -63.39
N SER A 92 18.20 -12.70 -62.32
CA SER A 92 17.63 -12.29 -61.02
C SER A 92 16.84 -10.98 -61.05
N CYS A 93 16.31 -10.57 -62.20
CA CYS A 93 15.65 -9.29 -62.39
C CYS A 93 14.13 -9.45 -62.23
N SER A 94 13.51 -8.62 -61.38
CA SER A 94 12.06 -8.61 -61.18
C SER A 94 11.40 -7.68 -62.19
N ASN A 95 10.44 -8.19 -62.97
CA ASN A 95 9.73 -7.42 -63.99
C ASN A 95 8.78 -6.35 -63.41
N GLY A 96 8.37 -6.47 -62.14
CA GLY A 96 7.48 -5.51 -61.47
C GLY A 96 6.18 -5.19 -62.22
N TYR A 97 5.49 -4.13 -61.79
CA TYR A 97 4.29 -3.59 -62.44
C TYR A 97 4.55 -2.22 -63.11
N PHE A 98 5.80 -1.76 -63.10
CA PHE A 98 6.26 -0.48 -63.66
C PHE A 98 5.50 0.74 -63.13
N VAL A 99 5.20 0.75 -61.82
CA VAL A 99 4.56 1.87 -61.13
C VAL A 99 5.59 2.61 -60.29
N ASP A 100 5.61 3.94 -60.41
CA ASP A 100 6.40 4.82 -59.55
C ASP A 100 5.61 5.12 -58.27
N VAL A 101 6.21 4.86 -57.11
CA VAL A 101 5.56 5.03 -55.81
C VAL A 101 6.29 6.13 -55.06
N ASP A 102 5.68 7.31 -54.97
CA ASP A 102 6.33 8.48 -54.34
C ASP A 102 6.52 8.28 -52.82
N ALA A 103 5.50 7.79 -52.14
CA ALA A 103 5.52 7.57 -50.70
C ALA A 103 4.45 6.57 -50.26
N VAL A 104 4.73 5.84 -49.19
CA VAL A 104 3.78 4.95 -48.52
C VAL A 104 3.69 5.37 -47.07
N TYR A 105 2.49 5.73 -46.64
CA TYR A 105 2.22 6.15 -45.26
C TYR A 105 1.27 5.16 -44.60
N ILE A 106 1.61 4.72 -43.39
CA ILE A 106 0.65 4.03 -42.55
C ILE A 106 -0.24 5.13 -41.96
N PHE A 107 -1.57 5.08 -42.12
CA PHE A 107 -2.46 6.11 -41.56
C PHE A 107 -2.96 5.76 -40.15
N LYS A 108 -3.52 4.56 -39.99
CA LYS A 108 -4.10 4.08 -38.74
C LYS A 108 -3.86 2.59 -38.58
N VAL A 109 -3.39 2.20 -37.41
CA VAL A 109 -3.33 0.80 -36.98
C VAL A 109 -4.43 0.60 -35.95
N ALA A 110 -5.50 -0.08 -36.33
CA ALA A 110 -6.59 -0.40 -35.43
C ALA A 110 -6.34 -1.77 -34.79
N LEU A 111 -6.19 -1.79 -33.47
CA LEU A 111 -6.15 -3.03 -32.71
C LEU A 111 -7.57 -3.38 -32.23
N PRO A 112 -7.99 -4.65 -32.34
CA PRO A 112 -9.23 -5.10 -31.74
C PRO A 112 -9.27 -4.79 -30.23
N ALA A 113 -10.43 -4.31 -29.75
CA ALA A 113 -10.68 -4.02 -28.33
C ALA A 113 -10.20 -5.11 -27.34
N PRO A 114 -10.41 -6.43 -27.57
CA PRO A 114 -9.94 -7.45 -26.63
C PRO A 114 -8.41 -7.50 -26.51
N ILE A 115 -7.67 -7.19 -27.58
CA ILE A 115 -6.21 -7.19 -27.58
C ILE A 115 -5.69 -5.98 -26.80
N ILE A 116 -6.32 -4.82 -26.97
CA ILE A 116 -5.99 -3.60 -26.21
C ILE A 116 -6.19 -3.83 -24.71
N LYS A 117 -7.35 -4.40 -24.33
CA LYS A 117 -7.64 -4.72 -22.92
C LYS A 117 -6.58 -5.64 -22.33
N ARG A 118 -6.22 -6.72 -23.05
CA ARG A 118 -5.18 -7.66 -22.61
C ARG A 118 -3.82 -6.99 -22.45
N LEU A 119 -3.42 -6.13 -23.38
CA LEU A 119 -2.16 -5.38 -23.28
C LEU A 119 -2.15 -4.47 -22.04
N HIS A 120 -3.24 -3.74 -21.80
CA HIS A 120 -3.35 -2.90 -20.59
C HIS A 120 -3.31 -3.74 -19.32
N THR A 121 -4.02 -4.87 -19.27
CA THR A 121 -3.96 -5.77 -18.11
C THR A 121 -2.54 -6.29 -17.87
N LEU A 122 -1.79 -6.65 -18.91
CA LEU A 122 -0.40 -7.10 -18.77
C LEU A 122 0.52 -5.99 -18.26
N MET A 123 0.34 -4.75 -18.72
CA MET A 123 1.11 -3.60 -18.25
C MET A 123 0.76 -3.19 -16.81
N LEU A 124 -0.50 -3.31 -16.42
CA LEU A 124 -0.98 -2.91 -15.09
C LEU A 124 -0.77 -4.00 -14.04
N LYS A 125 -0.70 -5.28 -14.42
CA LYS A 125 -0.47 -6.40 -13.50
C LYS A 125 0.72 -6.19 -12.56
N PRO A 126 1.94 -5.80 -13.02
CA PRO A 126 3.07 -5.57 -12.13
C PRO A 126 2.82 -4.45 -11.11
N LEU A 127 2.14 -3.37 -11.52
CA LEU A 127 1.77 -2.28 -10.61
C LEU A 127 0.82 -2.77 -9.51
N PHE A 128 -0.20 -3.55 -9.89
CA PHE A 128 -1.14 -4.10 -8.91
C PHE A 128 -0.47 -5.10 -7.96
N THR A 129 0.44 -5.95 -8.47
CA THR A 129 1.19 -6.88 -7.61
C THR A 129 2.10 -6.15 -6.62
N GLU A 130 2.81 -5.11 -7.07
CA GLU A 130 3.67 -4.30 -6.19
C GLU A 130 2.86 -3.59 -5.11
N THR A 131 1.70 -3.02 -5.46
CA THR A 131 0.81 -2.41 -4.47
C THR A 131 0.26 -3.42 -3.46
N ALA A 132 -0.08 -4.64 -3.90
CA ALA A 132 -0.58 -5.68 -3.02
C ALA A 132 0.51 -6.16 -2.05
N GLU A 133 1.73 -6.42 -2.54
CA GLU A 133 2.87 -6.79 -1.70
C GLU A 133 3.22 -5.68 -0.69
N SER A 134 3.16 -4.42 -1.11
CA SER A 134 3.37 -3.28 -0.21
C SER A 134 2.30 -3.19 0.88
N GLN A 135 1.03 -3.46 0.54
CA GLN A 135 -0.06 -3.47 1.53
C GLN A 135 0.08 -4.64 2.51
N GLU A 136 0.43 -5.84 2.04
CA GLU A 136 0.66 -7.00 2.89
C GLU A 136 1.80 -6.76 3.88
N THR A 137 2.93 -6.23 3.41
CA THR A 137 4.08 -5.91 4.28
C THR A 137 3.73 -4.83 5.31
N ALA A 138 2.99 -3.79 4.92
CA ALA A 138 2.52 -2.77 5.85
C ALA A 138 1.56 -3.35 6.92
N ALA A 139 0.68 -4.27 6.54
CA ALA A 139 -0.23 -4.94 7.47
C ALA A 139 0.54 -5.79 8.50
N VAL A 140 1.55 -6.55 8.05
CA VAL A 140 2.41 -7.35 8.95
C VAL A 140 3.15 -6.46 9.94
N VAL A 141 3.75 -5.35 9.48
CA VAL A 141 4.43 -4.40 10.37
C VAL A 141 3.46 -3.82 11.39
N ARG A 142 2.24 -3.45 10.97
CA ARG A 142 1.22 -2.94 11.89
C ARG A 142 0.88 -3.96 12.98
N ILE A 143 0.62 -5.20 12.60
CA ILE A 143 0.32 -6.29 13.56
C ILE A 143 1.47 -6.47 14.56
N GLU A 144 2.72 -6.48 14.09
CA GLU A 144 3.87 -6.63 14.98
C GLU A 144 4.04 -5.43 15.92
N THR A 145 3.81 -4.20 15.43
CA THR A 145 3.83 -3.00 16.28
C THR A 145 2.72 -2.99 17.34
N GLU A 146 1.52 -3.46 16.99
CA GLU A 146 0.41 -3.61 17.94
C GLU A 146 0.72 -4.68 18.99
N ARG A 147 1.35 -5.79 18.59
CA ARG A 147 1.84 -6.83 19.50
C ARG A 147 2.85 -6.26 20.50
N GLN A 148 3.87 -5.54 20.02
CA GLN A 148 4.88 -4.90 20.87
C GLN A 148 4.28 -3.87 21.82
N ARG A 149 3.33 -3.05 21.35
CA ARG A 149 2.59 -2.10 22.19
C ARG A 149 1.86 -2.81 23.32
N ASN A 150 1.15 -3.89 23.02
CA ASN A 150 0.40 -4.65 24.02
C ASN A 150 1.33 -5.32 25.05
N GLU A 151 2.46 -5.86 24.61
CA GLU A 151 3.49 -6.38 25.53
C GLU A 151 4.02 -5.30 26.49
N LEU A 152 4.30 -4.09 25.97
CA LEU A 152 4.75 -2.96 26.80
C LEU A 152 3.69 -2.51 27.79
N LEU A 153 2.42 -2.41 27.36
CA LEU A 153 1.31 -2.05 28.25
C LEU A 153 1.12 -3.09 29.37
N ASN A 154 1.24 -4.38 29.05
CA ASN A 154 1.15 -5.45 30.04
C ASN A 154 2.30 -5.38 31.05
N LYS A 155 3.54 -5.15 30.60
CA LYS A 155 4.69 -4.94 31.48
C LYS A 155 4.51 -3.71 32.37
N ALA A 156 4.04 -2.60 31.82
CA ALA A 156 3.78 -1.38 32.58
C ALA A 156 2.71 -1.60 33.67
N ARG A 157 1.62 -2.32 33.35
CA ARG A 157 0.60 -2.70 34.33
C ARG A 157 1.16 -3.58 35.44
N GLN A 158 2.01 -4.56 35.12
CA GLN A 158 2.65 -5.40 36.13
C GLN A 158 3.54 -4.59 37.08
N VAL A 159 4.34 -3.65 36.54
CA VAL A 159 5.17 -2.75 37.35
C VAL A 159 4.31 -1.87 38.25
N LEU A 160 3.23 -1.31 37.72
CA LEU A 160 2.31 -0.47 38.49
C LEU A 160 1.65 -1.25 39.63
N MET A 161 1.12 -2.44 39.34
CA MET A 161 0.51 -3.30 40.37
C MET A 161 1.53 -3.72 41.44
N SER A 162 2.76 -4.03 41.04
CA SER A 162 3.85 -4.32 41.98
C SER A 162 4.21 -3.10 42.85
N ALA A 163 4.26 -1.91 42.26
CA ALA A 163 4.52 -0.68 42.99
C ALA A 163 3.41 -0.34 44.00
N LEU A 164 2.14 -0.52 43.61
CA LEU A 164 1.00 -0.34 44.51
C LEU A 164 1.03 -1.33 45.68
N ALA A 165 1.25 -2.62 45.42
CA ALA A 165 1.36 -3.64 46.46
C ALA A 165 2.53 -3.35 47.43
N ASN A 166 3.67 -2.88 46.91
CA ASN A 166 4.80 -2.48 47.75
C ASN A 166 4.48 -1.23 48.60
N ASN A 167 3.77 -0.25 48.05
CA ASN A 167 3.34 0.94 48.78
C ASN A 167 2.38 0.58 49.92
N GLU A 168 1.38 -0.27 49.66
CA GLU A 168 0.47 -0.79 50.70
C GLU A 168 1.23 -1.53 51.79
N LEU A 169 2.16 -2.40 51.42
CA LEU A 169 3.01 -3.11 52.38
C LEU A 169 3.86 -2.16 53.23
N ILE A 170 4.43 -1.10 52.63
CA ILE A 170 5.19 -0.07 53.36
C ILE A 170 4.26 0.69 54.32
N ARG A 171 3.05 1.07 53.89
CA ARG A 171 2.06 1.76 54.72
C ARG A 171 1.63 0.90 55.91
N GLU A 172 1.32 -0.37 55.69
CA GLU A 172 0.96 -1.29 56.77
C GLU A 172 2.12 -1.52 57.74
N LYS A 173 3.35 -1.71 57.23
CA LYS A 173 4.53 -1.77 58.11
C LYS A 173 4.74 -0.49 58.92
N ALA A 174 4.50 0.68 58.32
CA ALA A 174 4.61 1.95 59.01
C ALA A 174 3.51 2.09 60.08
N ARG A 175 2.27 1.68 59.78
CA ARG A 175 1.14 1.67 60.72
C ARG A 175 1.41 0.75 61.90
N ILE A 176 1.81 -0.49 61.67
CA ILE A 176 2.16 -1.45 62.73
C ILE A 176 3.30 -0.89 63.62
N LYS A 177 4.34 -0.29 63.02
CA LYS A 177 5.42 0.37 63.77
C LYS A 177 4.91 1.55 64.60
N PHE A 178 4.02 2.37 64.04
CA PHE A 178 3.41 3.47 64.76
C PHE A 178 2.57 2.98 65.95
N ASP A 179 1.68 2.01 65.73
CA ASP A 179 0.81 1.44 66.76
C ASP A 179 1.63 0.79 67.89
N SER A 180 2.67 0.02 67.55
CA SER A 180 3.58 -0.56 68.55
C SER A 180 4.36 0.49 69.35
N LEU A 181 4.81 1.57 68.72
CA LEU A 181 5.44 2.70 69.41
C LEU A 181 4.45 3.40 70.34
N MET A 182 3.21 3.62 69.87
CA MET A 182 2.16 4.26 70.64
C MET A 182 1.78 3.42 71.86
N LEU A 183 1.58 2.11 71.70
CA LEU A 183 1.30 1.18 72.79
C LEU A 183 2.44 1.14 73.80
N LYS A 184 3.69 1.15 73.33
CA LYS A 184 4.85 1.21 74.23
C LYS A 184 4.88 2.52 75.02
N GLN A 185 4.69 3.67 74.37
CA GLN A 185 4.61 4.96 75.05
C GLN A 185 3.45 5.03 76.04
N LEU A 186 2.30 4.44 75.70
CA LEU A 186 1.14 4.39 76.58
C LEU A 186 1.43 3.53 77.81
N SER A 187 1.99 2.33 77.63
CA SER A 187 2.46 1.45 78.72
C SER A 187 3.49 2.16 79.61
N ASP A 188 4.50 2.81 79.03
CA ASP A 188 5.53 3.55 79.77
C ASP A 188 4.89 4.72 80.55
N SER A 189 3.88 5.39 79.98
CA SER A 189 3.15 6.48 80.64
C SER A 189 2.31 5.99 81.82
N GLU A 190 1.61 4.86 81.67
CA GLU A 190 0.84 4.24 82.75
C GLU A 190 1.75 3.82 83.90
N GLU A 191 2.90 3.20 83.59
CA GLU A 191 3.89 2.83 84.59
C GLU A 191 4.38 4.06 85.39
N ASN A 192 4.67 5.17 84.71
CA ASN A 192 5.04 6.44 85.35
C ASN A 192 3.92 6.97 86.26
N VAL A 193 2.65 6.85 85.87
CA VAL A 193 1.51 7.26 86.71
C VAL A 193 1.38 6.37 87.94
N PHE A 194 1.51 5.05 87.79
CA PHE A 194 1.48 4.11 88.92
C PHE A 194 2.62 4.34 89.91
N GLN A 195 3.82 4.66 89.41
CA GLN A 195 4.96 5.02 90.25
C GLN A 195 4.69 6.32 91.03
N LYS A 196 4.17 7.37 90.38
CA LYS A 196 3.82 8.64 91.06
C LYS A 196 2.74 8.48 92.12
N LEU A 197 1.76 7.61 91.89
CA LEU A 197 0.69 7.31 92.84
C LEU A 197 1.07 6.23 93.88
N ASN A 198 2.31 5.73 93.84
CA ASN A 198 2.85 4.70 94.73
C ASN A 198 1.96 3.43 94.82
N ILE A 199 1.38 3.01 93.70
CA ILE A 199 0.51 1.84 93.64
C ILE A 199 1.35 0.60 93.34
N GLN A 200 1.68 -0.19 94.37
CA GLN A 200 2.53 -1.38 94.22
C GLN A 200 1.74 -2.67 93.93
N ASN A 201 0.48 -2.76 94.37
CA ASN A 201 -0.33 -3.97 94.23
C ASN A 201 -1.00 -4.07 92.85
N ILE A 202 -0.90 -5.24 92.20
CA ILE A 202 -1.40 -5.49 90.83
C ILE A 202 -2.91 -5.25 90.73
N ALA A 203 -3.67 -5.66 91.76
CA ALA A 203 -5.12 -5.44 91.81
C ALA A 203 -5.50 -3.95 91.78
N ASN A 204 -4.68 -3.09 92.39
CA ASN A 204 -4.90 -1.64 92.42
C ASN A 204 -4.45 -0.94 91.13
N LYS A 205 -3.48 -1.53 90.40
CA LYS A 205 -3.07 -1.03 89.08
C LYS A 205 -4.17 -1.27 88.03
N LEU A 206 -4.77 -2.45 88.05
CA LEU A 206 -5.89 -2.82 87.18
C LEU A 206 -7.12 -1.93 87.41
N SER A 207 -7.48 -1.67 88.67
CA SER A 207 -8.61 -0.79 88.98
C SER A 207 -8.34 0.66 88.61
N ALA A 208 -7.12 1.16 88.81
CA ALA A 208 -6.74 2.50 88.39
C ALA A 208 -6.73 2.67 86.86
N SER A 209 -6.21 1.70 86.11
CA SER A 209 -6.27 1.70 84.63
C SER A 209 -7.73 1.70 84.13
N PHE A 210 -8.59 0.85 84.71
CA PHE A 210 -10.01 0.82 84.37
C PHE A 210 -10.72 2.16 84.66
N LEU A 211 -10.41 2.82 85.78
CA LEU A 211 -10.95 4.14 86.09
C LEU A 211 -10.46 5.22 85.12
N VAL A 212 -9.20 5.16 84.69
CA VAL A 212 -8.64 6.06 83.68
C VAL A 212 -9.32 5.84 82.32
N GLU A 213 -9.50 4.60 81.88
CA GLU A 213 -10.23 4.27 80.64
C GLU A 213 -11.69 4.74 80.70
N MET A 214 -12.40 4.47 81.79
CA MET A 214 -13.78 4.94 82.00
C MET A 214 -13.88 6.47 81.92
N ASN A 215 -12.91 7.18 82.52
CA ASN A 215 -12.88 8.64 82.51
C ASN A 215 -12.50 9.18 81.12
N HIS A 216 -11.63 8.48 80.39
CA HIS A 216 -11.27 8.84 79.02
C HIS A 216 -12.44 8.63 78.05
N LEU A 217 -13.22 7.56 78.21
CA LEU A 217 -14.46 7.31 77.47
C LEU A 217 -15.55 8.35 77.82
N ALA A 218 -15.65 8.73 79.10
CA ALA A 218 -16.57 9.77 79.54
C ALA A 218 -16.19 11.19 79.07
N ASN A 219 -14.90 11.44 78.83
CA ASN A 219 -14.42 12.67 78.22
C ASN A 219 -14.54 12.65 76.69
N LEU A 220 -14.30 11.50 76.04
CA LEU A 220 -14.53 11.32 74.59
C LEU A 220 -16.00 11.52 74.22
N SER A 221 -16.94 11.02 75.02
CA SER A 221 -18.38 11.28 74.82
C SER A 221 -18.78 12.74 75.05
N LYS A 222 -17.96 13.53 75.76
CA LYS A 222 -18.13 14.99 75.91
C LYS A 222 -17.46 15.80 74.79
N THR A 223 -16.41 15.27 74.14
CA THR A 223 -15.68 15.98 73.08
C THR A 223 -16.11 15.61 71.66
N ILE A 224 -16.85 14.51 71.46
CA ILE A 224 -17.49 14.22 70.17
C ILE A 224 -18.78 15.04 70.09
N ASP A 225 -18.69 16.26 69.57
CA ASP A 225 -19.86 16.94 69.02
C ASP A 225 -20.29 16.17 67.77
N ILE A 226 -21.31 15.33 67.92
CA ILE A 226 -21.84 14.45 66.85
C ILE A 226 -22.22 15.27 65.61
N ASN A 227 -22.54 16.55 65.78
CA ASN A 227 -22.90 17.45 64.69
C ASN A 227 -21.70 17.83 63.79
N SER A 228 -20.48 17.91 64.33
CA SER A 228 -19.30 18.22 63.52
C SER A 228 -18.70 16.98 62.82
N PHE A 229 -18.92 15.78 63.37
CA PHE A 229 -18.41 14.53 62.79
C PHE A 229 -19.26 14.04 61.60
N VAL A 230 -20.58 14.26 61.64
CA VAL A 230 -21.48 14.00 60.50
C VAL A 230 -21.23 14.98 59.34
N ALA A 231 -20.91 16.25 59.64
CA ALA A 231 -20.59 17.26 58.63
C ALA A 231 -19.25 17.02 57.90
N GLN A 232 -18.30 16.32 58.53
CA GLN A 232 -17.02 15.98 57.88
C GLN A 232 -17.09 14.73 57.00
N PHE A 233 -18.00 13.79 57.27
CA PHE A 233 -18.21 12.63 56.41
C PHE A 233 -18.87 13.03 55.08
N ASP A 234 -19.78 14.01 55.08
CA ASP A 234 -20.42 14.56 53.87
C ASP A 234 -19.45 15.28 52.92
N GLN A 235 -18.26 15.70 53.38
CA GLN A 235 -17.26 16.35 52.52
C GLN A 235 -16.20 15.39 51.96
N SER A 236 -16.08 14.17 52.51
CA SER A 236 -15.07 13.19 52.07
C SER A 236 -15.45 12.42 50.78
N ASP A 237 -16.69 12.52 50.31
CA ASP A 237 -17.15 11.86 49.08
C ASP A 237 -16.80 12.62 47.79
N THR A 238 -16.12 13.78 47.88
CA THR A 238 -15.70 14.56 46.71
C THR A 238 -14.25 14.32 46.24
N THR A 239 -13.44 13.53 46.95
CA THR A 239 -12.07 13.18 46.48
C THR A 239 -11.99 11.90 45.63
N LYS A 240 -13.07 11.57 44.89
CA LYS A 240 -13.05 10.54 43.83
C LYS A 240 -12.67 11.08 42.43
N GLN A 241 -12.22 12.33 42.31
CA GLN A 241 -11.88 12.97 41.03
C GLN A 241 -10.37 13.22 40.81
N THR A 242 -9.50 12.24 41.06
CA THR A 242 -8.13 12.28 40.53
C THR A 242 -7.71 11.02 39.78
N ASN A 243 -8.65 10.17 39.36
CA ASN A 243 -8.35 9.07 38.45
C ASN A 243 -8.51 9.43 36.96
N ASP A 244 -8.89 10.67 36.64
CA ASP A 244 -9.15 11.11 35.25
C ASP A 244 -7.89 11.44 34.44
N LEU A 245 -6.68 11.19 34.96
CA LEU A 245 -5.46 11.43 34.17
C LEU A 245 -5.11 10.30 33.18
N PHE A 246 -5.90 9.22 33.15
CA PHE A 246 -5.72 8.11 32.22
C PHE A 246 -7.04 7.52 31.70
N ASP A 247 -8.00 8.38 31.34
CA ASP A 247 -9.05 7.98 30.39
C ASP A 247 -8.46 7.90 28.99
N PHE A 248 -7.70 6.84 28.75
CA PHE A 248 -7.53 6.33 27.40
C PHE A 248 -8.85 5.70 27.00
N VAL A 249 -9.54 6.40 26.09
CA VAL A 249 -10.59 5.95 25.17
C VAL A 249 -11.04 4.51 25.42
N PRO A 250 -12.30 4.27 25.84
CA PRO A 250 -12.80 2.91 26.01
C PRO A 250 -12.59 2.11 24.73
N ALA A 251 -12.07 0.90 24.87
CA ALA A 251 -11.87 -0.09 23.81
C ALA A 251 -13.20 -0.62 23.22
N ALA A 252 -14.21 0.24 23.11
CA ALA A 252 -15.49 -0.01 22.45
C ALA A 252 -15.49 0.48 20.98
N ASN A 253 -14.44 1.15 20.51
CA ASN A 253 -14.21 1.40 19.08
C ASN A 253 -13.30 0.31 18.46
N VAL A 254 -13.40 -0.92 18.96
CA VAL A 254 -12.77 -2.09 18.34
C VAL A 254 -13.75 -2.62 17.30
N PHE A 255 -13.45 -2.32 16.03
CA PHE A 255 -14.03 -2.94 14.84
C PHE A 255 -15.54 -2.79 14.63
N ASP A 256 -15.92 -1.71 13.94
CA ASP A 256 -17.16 -1.73 13.17
C ASP A 256 -16.95 -2.58 11.89
N MET A 257 -17.31 -3.86 11.94
CA MET A 257 -17.24 -4.79 10.79
C MET A 257 -18.24 -4.44 9.67
N THR A 258 -19.11 -3.44 9.86
CA THR A 258 -20.05 -3.03 8.81
C THR A 258 -19.35 -2.28 7.67
N GLU A 259 -18.26 -1.54 7.96
CA GLU A 259 -17.51 -0.82 6.93
C GLU A 259 -16.70 -1.79 6.04
N PHE A 260 -16.18 -2.88 6.60
CA PHE A 260 -15.40 -3.88 5.87
C PHE A 260 -16.26 -4.77 4.95
N LEU A 261 -17.52 -5.01 5.31
CA LEU A 261 -18.46 -5.77 4.47
C LEU A 261 -19.04 -4.93 3.32
N SER A 262 -19.07 -3.60 3.44
CA SER A 262 -19.55 -2.72 2.36
C SER A 262 -18.62 -2.63 1.15
N ILE A 263 -17.35 -3.01 1.32
CA ILE A 263 -16.32 -2.98 0.25
C ILE A 263 -16.31 -4.29 -0.57
N LEU A 264 -16.91 -5.37 -0.06
CA LEU A 264 -16.95 -6.68 -0.72
C LEU A 264 -18.22 -6.92 -1.57
N GLU A 265 -19.17 -5.99 -1.60
CA GLU A 265 -20.43 -6.10 -2.36
C GLU A 265 -20.51 -5.20 -3.63
N HIS A 266 -19.39 -4.66 -4.13
CA HIS A 266 -19.34 -3.90 -5.39
C HIS A 266 -18.29 -4.40 -6.38
#